data_AF-A0A9E4L5K0-F1
#
_entry.id   AF-A0A9E4L5K0-F1
#
_cell.length_a   1.000
_cell.length_b   1.000
_cell.length_c   1.000
_cell.angle_alpha   90.00
_cell.angle_beta   90.00
_cell.angle_gamma   90.00
#
_symmetry.space_group_name_H-M   'P 1'
#
loop_
_entity.id
_entity.type
_entity.pdbx_description
1 polymer ?
#
loop_
_entity_poly.entity_id
_entity_poly.type
_entity_poly.pdbx_seq_one_letter_code
_entity_poly.pdbx_strand_id
1 'polypeptide(L)'
;MATKSRHPRHALLALLMLLVQMGALLNLTRVPAEILPQLSLVLPLELVLTLAWALIFAWLAVNLWRGLPTRWLWQALLLYVAIAVLRLLVFARADYVQGRMPVLLLVLLLALLVLYRYRTASQRKPGT
;
A
#
# COMPACT_ATOMS: atom_id res chain seq x y z
N MET A 1 26.23 19.19 0.80
CA MET A 1 26.00 18.52 -0.51
C MET A 1 24.50 18.33 -0.71
N ALA A 2 23.86 19.18 -1.52
CA ALA A 2 22.43 19.05 -1.81
C ALA A 2 22.22 17.97 -2.88
N THR A 3 21.78 16.78 -2.47
CA THR A 3 21.39 15.72 -3.39
C THR A 3 20.08 16.13 -4.08
N LYS A 4 20.19 16.68 -5.29
CA LYS A 4 19.05 17.02 -6.15
C LYS A 4 18.21 15.76 -6.38
N SER A 5 17.06 15.66 -5.71
CA SER A 5 16.21 14.46 -5.80
C SER A 5 15.77 14.25 -7.24
N ARG A 6 16.15 13.13 -7.86
CA ARG A 6 15.82 12.84 -9.27
C ARG A 6 14.33 12.55 -9.49
N HIS A 7 13.59 12.14 -8.44
CA HIS A 7 12.20 11.67 -8.56
C HIS A 7 11.29 12.10 -7.38
N PRO A 8 11.04 13.41 -7.19
CA PRO A 8 10.26 13.90 -6.04
C PRO A 8 8.82 13.37 -6.02
N ARG A 9 8.22 13.13 -7.19
CA ARG A 9 6.84 12.63 -7.32
C ARG A 9 6.67 11.21 -6.78
N HIS A 10 7.67 10.35 -6.98
CA HIS A 10 7.63 8.94 -6.51
C HIS A 10 7.88 8.84 -5.01
N ALA A 11 8.80 9.67 -4.50
CA ALA A 11 9.00 9.79 -3.06
C ALA A 11 7.73 10.30 -2.36
N LEU A 12 7.03 11.28 -2.96
CA LEU A 12 5.73 11.74 -2.46
C LEU A 12 4.69 10.62 -2.45
N LEU A 13 4.63 9.78 -3.49
CA LEU A 13 3.71 8.64 -3.52
C LEU A 13 4.03 7.63 -2.40
N ALA A 14 5.30 7.30 -2.18
CA ALA A 14 5.72 6.43 -1.08
C ALA A 14 5.36 7.03 0.29
N LEU A 15 5.52 8.35 0.45
CA LEU A 15 5.14 9.07 1.66
C LEU A 15 3.62 9.05 1.88
N LEU A 16 2.82 9.25 0.83
CA LEU A 16 1.36 9.12 0.91
C LEU A 16 0.94 7.72 1.33
N MET A 17 1.59 6.68 0.79
CA MET A 17 1.34 5.30 1.22
C MET A 17 1.68 5.08 2.69
N LEU A 18 2.80 5.64 3.17
CA LEU A 18 3.13 5.59 4.59
C LEU A 18 2.04 6.22 5.46
N LEU A 19 1.55 7.42 5.09
CA LEU A 19 0.49 8.10 5.81
C LEU A 19 -0.81 7.29 5.85
N VAL A 20 -1.16 6.62 4.75
CA VAL A 20 -2.28 5.68 4.70
C VAL A 20 -2.08 4.55 5.71
N GLN A 21 -0.90 3.91 5.73
CA GLN A 21 -0.65 2.80 6.67
C GLN A 21 -0.70 3.28 8.13
N MET A 22 -0.20 4.48 8.42
CA MET A 22 -0.32 5.07 9.76
C MET A 22 -1.79 5.33 10.13
N GLY A 23 -2.60 5.84 9.20
CA GLY A 23 -4.04 6.01 9.40
C GLY A 23 -4.75 4.68 9.68
N ALA A 24 -4.39 3.62 8.95
CA ALA A 24 -4.90 2.28 9.22
C ALA A 24 -4.50 1.78 10.61
N LEU A 25 -3.25 2.00 11.02
CA LEU A 25 -2.75 1.63 12.34
C LEU A 25 -3.51 2.35 13.48
N LEU A 26 -3.77 3.65 13.32
CA LEU A 26 -4.56 4.45 14.26
C LEU A 26 -6.03 4.04 14.30
N ASN A 27 -6.56 3.51 13.20
CA ASN A 27 -7.93 3.00 13.18
C ASN A 27 -8.03 1.65 13.92
N LEU A 28 -6.99 0.82 13.83
CA LEU A 28 -6.92 -0.46 14.56
C LEU A 28 -6.93 -0.27 16.07
N THR A 29 -6.32 0.80 16.59
CA THR A 29 -6.35 1.10 18.04
C THR A 29 -7.69 1.62 18.53
N ARG A 30 -8.62 1.97 17.63
CA ARG A 30 -9.97 2.45 17.95
C ARG A 30 -11.04 1.36 17.86
N VAL A 31 -10.66 0.12 17.59
CA VAL A 31 -11.61 -0.99 17.49
C VAL A 31 -12.20 -1.29 18.88
N PRO A 32 -13.54 -1.30 19.04
CA PRO A 32 -14.19 -1.58 20.33
C PRO A 32 -13.81 -2.97 20.85
N ALA A 33 -13.53 -3.07 22.15
CA ALA A 33 -13.08 -4.31 22.78
C ALA A 33 -14.11 -5.47 22.67
N GLU A 34 -15.37 -5.12 22.46
CA GLU A 34 -16.51 -6.05 22.34
C GLU A 34 -16.44 -6.96 21.10
N ILE A 35 -15.71 -6.57 20.06
CA ILE A 35 -15.59 -7.31 18.78
C ILE A 35 -14.28 -8.11 18.71
N LEU A 36 -13.34 -7.88 19.63
CA LEU A 36 -12.05 -8.56 19.70
C LEU A 36 -12.12 -10.10 19.76
N PRO A 37 -13.05 -10.76 20.48
CA PRO A 37 -13.05 -12.22 20.57
C PRO A 37 -13.41 -12.91 19.23
N GLN A 38 -14.10 -12.22 18.32
CA GLN A 38 -14.46 -12.74 17.00
C GLN A 38 -13.35 -12.52 15.95
N LEU A 39 -12.38 -11.65 16.22
CA LEU A 39 -11.26 -11.29 15.32
C LEU A 39 -9.87 -11.65 15.86
N SER A 40 -9.79 -12.48 16.90
CA SER A 40 -8.58 -12.72 17.70
C SER A 40 -7.34 -13.10 16.87
N LEU A 41 -7.51 -13.80 15.75
CA LEU A 41 -6.40 -14.20 14.85
C LEU A 41 -6.14 -13.18 13.72
N VAL A 42 -7.14 -12.41 13.32
CA VAL A 42 -7.06 -11.46 12.20
C VAL A 42 -6.38 -10.16 12.63
N LEU A 43 -6.65 -9.70 13.85
CA LEU A 43 -6.15 -8.41 14.34
C LEU A 43 -4.61 -8.34 14.49
N PRO A 44 -3.93 -9.33 15.11
CA PRO A 44 -2.47 -9.29 15.25
C PRO A 44 -1.78 -9.39 13.88
N LEU A 45 -2.30 -10.23 13.00
CA LEU A 45 -1.79 -10.37 11.63
C LEU A 45 -1.96 -9.08 10.83
N GLU A 46 -3.11 -8.42 10.93
CA GLU A 46 -3.38 -7.13 10.30
C GLU A 46 -2.43 -6.05 10.81
N LEU A 47 -2.14 -6.02 12.12
CA LEU A 47 -1.21 -5.07 12.72
C LEU A 47 0.21 -5.29 12.22
N VAL A 48 0.70 -6.55 12.22
CA VAL A 48 2.04 -6.90 11.74
C VAL A 48 2.20 -6.56 10.25
N LEU A 49 1.21 -6.89 9.42
CA LEU A 49 1.23 -6.56 7.99
C LEU A 49 1.24 -5.05 7.75
N THR A 50 0.37 -4.30 8.44
CA THR A 50 0.30 -2.84 8.31
C THR A 50 1.61 -2.19 8.72
N LEU A 51 2.22 -2.64 9.81
CA LEU A 51 3.52 -2.15 10.28
C LEU A 51 4.65 -2.48 9.31
N ALA A 52 4.69 -3.71 8.79
CA ALA A 52 5.68 -4.13 7.79
C ALA A 52 5.60 -3.27 6.53
N TRP A 53 4.39 -3.02 6.02
CA TRP A 53 4.18 -2.15 4.87
C TRP A 53 4.55 -0.70 5.15
N ALA A 54 4.21 -0.16 6.32
CA ALA A 54 4.63 1.17 6.73
C ALA A 54 6.16 1.32 6.70
N LEU A 55 6.89 0.34 7.26
CA LEU A 55 8.35 0.33 7.24
C LEU A 55 8.92 0.26 5.82
N ILE A 56 8.35 -0.59 4.96
CA ILE A 56 8.75 -0.68 3.54
C ILE A 56 8.56 0.65 2.82
N PHE A 57 7.40 1.30 2.99
CA PHE A 57 7.12 2.58 2.33
C PHE A 57 7.94 3.73 2.91
N ALA A 58 8.21 3.75 4.22
CA ALA A 58 9.13 4.71 4.84
C ALA A 58 10.55 4.55 4.28
N TRP A 59 11.05 3.32 4.23
CA TRP A 59 12.36 3.01 3.64
C TRP A 59 12.42 3.41 2.17
N LEU A 60 11.38 3.10 1.38
CA LEU A 60 11.29 3.50 -0.02
C LEU A 60 11.26 5.04 -0.18
N ALA A 61 10.50 5.76 0.64
CA ALA A 61 10.44 7.23 0.56
C ALA A 61 11.83 7.87 0.77
N VAL A 62 12.54 7.45 1.81
CA VAL A 62 13.91 7.93 2.11
C VAL A 62 14.88 7.57 0.99
N ASN A 63 14.84 6.34 0.51
CA ASN A 63 15.80 5.90 -0.50
C ASN A 63 15.49 6.41 -1.91
N LEU A 64 14.21 6.61 -2.27
CA LEU A 64 13.82 7.29 -3.50
C LEU A 64 14.33 8.74 -3.53
N TRP A 65 14.31 9.44 -2.38
CA TRP A 65 14.95 10.75 -2.25
C TRP A 65 16.47 10.69 -2.45
N ARG A 66 17.11 9.60 -2.05
CA ARG A 66 18.54 9.33 -2.27
C ARG A 66 18.88 8.85 -3.69
N GLY A 67 17.88 8.65 -4.57
CA GLY A 67 18.08 8.26 -5.96
C GLY A 67 17.95 6.77 -6.26
N LEU A 68 17.39 5.98 -5.34
CA LEU A 68 17.09 4.56 -5.58
C LEU A 68 16.12 4.40 -6.77
N PRO A 69 16.29 3.39 -7.65
CA PRO A 69 15.50 3.31 -8.87
C PRO A 69 14.01 3.06 -8.57
N THR A 70 13.13 3.77 -9.29
CA THR A 70 11.68 3.74 -9.04
C THR A 70 11.03 2.36 -9.22
N ARG A 71 11.73 1.40 -9.85
CA ARG A 71 11.23 0.02 -10.05
C ARG A 71 10.85 -0.67 -8.73
N TRP A 72 11.60 -0.40 -7.66
CA TRP A 72 11.36 -1.00 -6.35
C TRP A 72 10.05 -0.52 -5.73
N LEU A 73 9.70 0.76 -5.93
CA LEU A 73 8.39 1.28 -5.51
C LEU A 73 7.25 0.58 -6.25
N TRP A 74 7.38 0.41 -7.57
CA TRP A 74 6.34 -0.25 -8.37
C TRP A 74 6.19 -1.73 -8.02
N GLN A 75 7.28 -2.44 -7.75
CA GLN A 75 7.24 -3.82 -7.27
C GLN A 75 6.56 -3.93 -5.90
N ALA A 76 6.90 -3.03 -4.96
CA ALA A 76 6.26 -2.98 -3.66
C ALA A 76 4.76 -2.66 -3.77
N LEU A 77 4.37 -1.71 -4.63
CA LEU A 77 2.97 -1.39 -4.89
C LEU A 77 2.22 -2.57 -5.52
N LEU A 78 2.82 -3.26 -6.49
CA LEU A 78 2.23 -4.44 -7.12
C LEU A 78 2.00 -5.54 -6.07
N LEU A 79 3.01 -5.81 -5.24
CA LEU A 79 2.92 -6.82 -4.18
C LEU A 79 1.88 -6.42 -3.13
N TYR A 80 1.83 -5.15 -2.73
CA TYR A 80 0.81 -4.63 -1.82
C TYR A 80 -0.59 -4.83 -2.37
N VAL A 81 -0.83 -4.46 -3.63
CA VAL A 81 -2.12 -4.64 -4.30
C VAL A 81 -2.48 -6.13 -4.39
N ALA A 82 -1.54 -7.00 -4.77
CA ALA A 82 -1.79 -8.43 -4.86
C ALA A 82 -2.21 -9.03 -3.50
N ILE A 83 -1.49 -8.68 -2.42
CA ILE A 83 -1.85 -9.12 -1.06
C ILE A 83 -3.18 -8.52 -0.63
N ALA A 84 -3.44 -7.24 -0.93
CA ALA A 84 -4.70 -6.58 -0.58
C ALA A 84 -5.91 -7.21 -1.29
N VAL A 85 -5.76 -7.59 -2.57
CA VAL A 85 -6.79 -8.31 -3.33
C VAL A 85 -6.99 -9.71 -2.75
N LEU A 86 -5.92 -10.46 -2.47
CA LEU A 86 -6.03 -11.79 -1.86
C LEU A 86 -6.74 -11.70 -0.49
N ARG A 87 -6.38 -10.69 0.30
CA ARG A 87 -7.01 -10.39 1.58
C ARG A 87 -8.49 -10.09 1.40
N LEU A 88 -8.85 -9.26 0.42
CA LEU A 88 -10.25 -9.01 0.07
C LEU A 88 -10.99 -10.28 -0.33
N LEU A 89 -10.39 -11.16 -1.13
CA LEU A 89 -11.04 -12.41 -1.53
C LEU A 89 -11.27 -13.36 -0.35
N VAL A 90 -10.33 -13.43 0.59
CA VAL A 90 -10.43 -14.29 1.77
C VAL A 90 -11.36 -13.70 2.84
N PHE A 91 -11.33 -12.38 3.04
CA PHE A 91 -12.03 -11.69 4.12
C PHE A 91 -13.20 -10.81 3.66
N ALA A 92 -13.63 -10.89 2.39
CA ALA A 92 -14.70 -10.08 1.80
C ALA A 92 -15.97 -10.07 2.67
N ARG A 93 -16.36 -11.22 3.21
CA ARG A 93 -17.54 -11.33 4.08
C ARG A 93 -17.38 -10.57 5.40
N ALA A 94 -16.19 -10.58 6.00
CA ALA A 94 -15.94 -9.90 7.27
C ALA A 94 -15.80 -8.38 7.09
N ASP A 95 -15.12 -7.94 6.02
CA ASP A 95 -14.87 -6.52 5.76
C ASP A 95 -16.14 -5.77 5.30
N TYR A 96 -17.09 -6.45 4.64
CA TYR A 96 -18.36 -5.85 4.21
C TYR A 96 -19.23 -5.41 5.41
N VAL A 97 -19.21 -6.19 6.49
CA VAL A 97 -19.99 -5.90 7.71
C VAL A 97 -19.39 -4.75 8.52
N GLN A 98 -18.08 -4.52 8.42
CA GLN A 98 -17.37 -3.49 9.18
C GLN A 98 -17.28 -2.12 8.47
N GLY A 99 -17.93 -1.94 7.31
CA GLY A 99 -17.95 -0.64 6.62
C GLY A 99 -16.58 -0.21 6.07
N ARG A 100 -15.66 -1.14 5.82
CA ARG A 100 -14.28 -0.87 5.35
C ARG A 100 -14.18 -0.47 3.86
N MET A 101 -15.26 0.07 3.28
CA MET A 101 -15.32 0.54 1.88
C MET A 101 -14.21 1.53 1.48
N PRO A 102 -13.73 2.46 2.33
CA PRO A 102 -12.66 3.39 1.96
C PRO A 102 -11.34 2.69 1.61
N VAL A 103 -11.03 1.58 2.29
CA VAL A 103 -9.82 0.79 2.03
C VAL A 103 -9.92 0.09 0.68
N LEU A 104 -11.09 -0.43 0.36
CA LEU A 104 -11.39 -1.11 -0.91
C LEU A 104 -11.24 -0.17 -2.10
N LEU A 105 -11.76 1.07 -1.98
CA LEU A 105 -11.58 2.13 -2.97
C LEU A 105 -10.11 2.50 -3.17
N LEU A 106 -9.34 2.60 -2.07
CA LEU A 106 -7.92 2.91 -2.15
C LEU A 106 -7.13 1.80 -2.86
N VAL A 107 -7.40 0.53 -2.53
CA VAL A 107 -6.78 -0.63 -3.19
C VAL A 107 -7.12 -0.66 -4.68
N LEU A 108 -8.37 -0.39 -5.03
CA LEU A 108 -8.81 -0.31 -6.44
C LEU A 108 -8.08 0.80 -7.20
N LEU A 109 -7.98 1.99 -6.60
CA LEU A 109 -7.33 3.14 -7.21
C LEU A 109 -5.82 2.88 -7.41
N LEU A 110 -5.18 2.24 -6.44
CA LEU A 110 -3.80 1.75 -6.56
C LEU A 110 -3.62 0.73 -7.68
N ALA A 111 -4.52 -0.26 -7.77
CA ALA A 111 -4.48 -1.27 -8.82
C ALA A 111 -4.60 -0.64 -10.21
N LEU A 112 -5.53 0.29 -10.40
CA LEU A 112 -5.69 1.05 -11.65
C LEU A 112 -4.43 1.85 -11.99
N LEU A 113 -3.81 2.49 -11.00
CA LEU A 113 -2.61 3.29 -11.20
C LEU A 113 -1.41 2.42 -11.63
N VAL A 114 -1.25 1.24 -11.02
CA VAL A 114 -0.25 0.24 -11.43
C VAL A 114 -0.53 -0.25 -12.85
N LEU A 115 -1.78 -0.63 -13.16
CA LEU A 115 -2.17 -1.12 -14.49
C LEU A 115 -1.95 -0.08 -15.59
N TYR A 116 -2.33 1.17 -15.34
CA TYR A 116 -2.11 2.29 -16.25
C TYR A 116 -0.62 2.47 -16.57
N ARG A 117 0.24 2.34 -15.55
CA ARG A 117 1.69 2.40 -15.72
C ARG A 117 2.24 1.23 -16.53
N TYR A 118 1.75 0.01 -16.28
CA TYR A 118 2.14 -1.16 -17.07
C TYR A 118 1.76 -1.01 -18.53
N ARG A 119 0.54 -0.53 -18.82
CA ARG A 119 0.07 -0.31 -20.19
C ARG A 119 0.91 0.75 -20.92
N THR A 120 1.20 1.87 -20.26
CA THR A 120 2.03 2.95 -20.83
C THR A 120 3.50 2.54 -20.99
N ALA A 121 4.03 1.65 -20.14
CA ALA A 121 5.36 1.07 -20.32
C ALA A 121 5.40 0.09 -21.50
N SER A 122 4.35 -0.70 -21.71
CA SER A 122 4.26 -1.64 -22.84
C SER A 122 4.13 -0.94 -24.19
N GLN A 123 3.48 0.22 -24.25
CA GLN A 123 3.34 1.05 -25.46
C GLN A 123 4.64 1.76 -25.87
N ARG A 124 5.65 1.80 -25.00
CA ARG A 124 6.96 2.43 -25.27
C ARG A 124 7.99 1.51 -25.91
N LYS A 125 7.63 0.27 -26.27
CA LYS A 125 8.41 -0.57 -27.17
C LYS A 125 7.79 -0.56 -28.57
N PRO A 126 7.97 0.49 -29.39
CA PRO A 126 7.90 0.33 -30.84
C PRO A 126 9.16 -0.37 -31.32
N GLY A 127 9.01 -1.20 -32.36
CA GLY A 127 9.94 -2.24 -32.77
C GLY A 127 11.42 -1.85 -32.87
N THR A 128 12.24 -2.81 -32.43
CA THR A 128 13.54 -3.14 -33.04
C THR A 128 13.47 -4.59 -33.43
#